data_AF-A0A1R4HVF5-F1
#
_entry.id   AF-A0A1R4HVF5-F1
#
_cell.length_a   1.000
_cell.length_b   1.000
_cell.length_c   1.000
_cell.angle_alpha   90.00
_cell.angle_beta   90.00
_cell.angle_gamma   90.00
#
_symmetry.space_group_name_H-M   'P 1'
#
loop_
_entity.id
_entity.type
_entity.pdbx_description
1 polymer ?
#
loop_
_entity_poly.entity_id
_entity_poly.type
_entity_poly.pdbx_seq_one_letter_code
_entity_poly.pdbx_strand_id
1 'polypeptide(L)' 'MRSLAGKHSAVLLANHGPVVAGKNLEAAVYATEELEETAKLYLLLRGTNPRTLTPEQIAELEAKFPRD' A
#
# COMPACT_ATOMS: atom_id res chain seq x y z
N MET A 1 17.70 10.00 4.58
CA MET A 1 16.52 9.74 3.73
C MET A 1 16.93 9.03 2.43
N ARG A 2 17.66 7.91 2.52
CA ARG A 2 18.20 7.15 1.36
C ARG A 2 18.08 5.64 1.50
N SER A 3 17.42 5.13 2.54
CA SER A 3 17.37 3.69 2.84
C SER A 3 16.02 3.01 2.56
N LEU A 4 14.96 3.75 2.21
CA LEU A 4 13.64 3.17 1.87
C LEU A 4 13.20 3.35 0.40
N ALA A 5 13.90 4.19 -0.37
CA ALA A 5 13.48 4.65 -1.69
C ALA A 5 13.52 3.57 -2.81
N GLY A 6 13.91 2.34 -2.50
CA GLY A 6 13.99 1.25 -3.50
C GLY A 6 13.04 0.07 -3.26
N LYS A 7 12.37 -0.01 -2.11
CA LYS A 7 11.53 -1.17 -1.76
C LYS A 7 10.11 -0.82 -1.29
N HIS A 8 9.86 0.41 -0.86
CA HIS A 8 8.56 0.83 -0.38
C HIS A 8 8.27 2.25 -0.89
N SER A 9 7.23 2.40 -1.71
CA SER A 9 6.82 3.68 -2.31
C SER A 9 6.07 4.61 -1.34
N ALA A 10 5.84 4.18 -0.10
CA ALA A 10 5.11 4.89 0.93
C ALA A 10 5.73 4.72 2.33
N VAL A 11 5.71 5.78 3.13
CA VAL A 11 6.18 5.80 4.52
C VAL A 11 5.12 6.48 5.39
N LEU A 12 4.74 5.86 6.52
CA LEU A 12 3.91 6.52 7.53
C LEU A 12 4.80 7.27 8.53
N LEU A 13 4.62 8.58 8.62
CA LEU A 13 5.25 9.41 9.65
C LEU A 13 4.32 9.50 10.86
N ALA A 14 4.80 9.06 12.02
CA ALA A 14 4.04 9.11 13.26
C ALA A 14 3.54 10.54 13.52
N ASN A 15 2.23 10.67 13.72
CA ASN A 15 1.52 11.94 13.97
C ASN A 15 1.52 12.96 12.81
N HIS A 16 1.99 12.60 11.61
CA HIS A 16 2.02 13.53 10.45
C HIS A 16 1.29 13.00 9.22
N GLY A 17 1.09 11.69 9.14
CA GLY A 17 0.45 11.05 8.00
C GLY A 17 1.45 10.42 7.03
N PRO A 18 0.97 9.94 5.88
CA PRO A 18 1.81 9.26 4.91
C PRO A 18 2.62 10.23 4.03
N VAL A 19 3.80 9.77 3.62
CA VAL A 19 4.60 10.36 2.54
C VAL A 19 4.78 9.29 1.48
N VAL A 20 4.32 9.57 0.26
CA VAL A 20 4.32 8.67 -0.89
C VAL A 20 5.16 9.26 -2.02
N ALA A 21 5.89 8.41 -2.75
CA ALA A 21 6.66 8.79 -3.92
C ALA A 21 6.29 7.92 -5.13
N GLY A 22 6.13 8.54 -6.30
CA GLY A 22 5.80 7.87 -7.57
C GLY A 22 6.69 8.33 -8.72
N LYS A 23 6.71 7.57 -9.82
CA LYS A 23 7.48 7.90 -11.05
C LYS A 23 7.04 9.25 -11.65
N ASN A 24 5.80 9.66 -11.40
CA ASN A 24 5.21 10.95 -11.76
C ASN A 24 4.15 11.33 -10.71
N LEU A 25 3.58 12.54 -10.82
CA LEU A 25 2.60 13.06 -9.86
C LEU A 25 1.35 12.17 -9.77
N GLU A 26 0.81 11.75 -10.91
CA GLU A 26 -0.40 10.92 -10.98
C GLU A 26 -0.20 9.57 -10.26
N ALA A 27 0.93 8.90 -10.50
CA ALA A 27 1.29 7.67 -9.80
C ALA A 27 1.44 7.87 -8.29
N ALA A 28 1.95 9.03 -7.85
CA ALA A 28 2.06 9.35 -6.43
C ALA A 28 0.69 9.59 -5.78
N VAL A 29 -0.24 10.22 -6.51
CA VAL A 29 -1.63 10.43 -6.06
C VAL A 29 -2.34 9.09 -5.90
N TYR A 30 -2.33 8.23 -6.95
CA TYR A 30 -2.95 6.90 -6.87
C TYR A 30 -2.39 6.06 -5.71
N ALA A 31 -1.06 6.05 -5.54
CA ALA A 31 -0.45 5.31 -4.44
C ALA A 31 -0.82 5.90 -3.06
N THR A 32 -1.12 7.20 -2.97
CA THR A 32 -1.64 7.83 -1.74
C THR A 32 -3.08 7.39 -1.46
N GLU A 33 -3.93 7.37 -2.48
CA GLU A 33 -5.33 6.94 -2.35
C GLU A 33 -5.44 5.47 -1.91
N GLU A 34 -4.66 4.57 -2.53
CA GLU A 34 -4.63 3.16 -2.15
C GLU A 34 -4.16 2.95 -0.70
N LEU A 35 -3.17 3.72 -0.27
CA LEU A 35 -2.66 3.66 1.10
C LEU A 35 -3.72 4.10 2.11
N GLU A 36 -4.41 5.21 1.85
CA GLU A 36 -5.46 5.73 2.74
C GLU A 36 -6.66 4.77 2.82
N GLU A 37 -7.13 4.21 1.71
CA GLU A 37 -8.24 3.24 1.74
C GLU A 37 -7.83 1.94 2.46
N THR A 38 -6.59 1.49 2.29
CA THR A 38 -6.04 0.35 3.05
C THR A 38 -5.94 0.65 4.54
N ALA A 39 -5.48 1.85 4.92
CA ALA A 39 -5.39 2.28 6.31
C ALA A 39 -6.78 2.35 6.96
N LYS A 40 -7.77 2.88 6.24
CA LYS A 40 -9.17 2.92 6.66
C LYS A 40 -9.74 1.51 6.85
N LEU A 41 -9.53 0.58 5.91
CA LEU A 41 -9.92 -0.82 6.07
C LEU A 41 -9.27 -1.46 7.30
N TYR A 42 -7.97 -1.23 7.50
CA TYR A 42 -7.26 -1.73 8.68
C TYR A 42 -7.86 -1.19 9.99
N LEU A 43 -8.17 0.10 10.05
CA LEU A 43 -8.80 0.72 11.23
C LEU A 43 -10.22 0.19 11.47
N LEU A 44 -11.03 0.06 10.42
CA LEU A 44 -12.40 -0.49 10.50
C LEU A 44 -12.41 -1.95 10.97
N LEU A 45 -11.42 -2.74 10.54
CA LEU A 45 -11.29 -4.15 10.87
C LEU A 45 -10.47 -4.38 12.15
N ARG A 46 -10.03 -3.33 12.83
CA ARG A 46 -9.20 -3.43 14.04
C ARG A 46 -9.95 -4.18 15.15
N GLY A 47 -9.38 -5.28 15.63
CA GLY A 47 -10.00 -6.15 16.62
C GLY A 47 -10.95 -7.21 16.05
N THR A 48 -11.02 -7.34 14.72
CA THR A 48 -11.73 -8.41 14.01
C THR A 48 -10.75 -9.47 13.47
N ASN A 49 -11.27 -10.58 12.95
CA ASN A 49 -10.49 -11.61 12.24
C ASN A 49 -10.84 -11.61 10.74
N PRO A 50 -10.35 -10.62 9.95
CA PRO A 50 -10.68 -10.55 8.54
C PRO A 50 -10.01 -11.69 7.78
N ARG A 51 -10.71 -12.24 6.78
CA ARG A 51 -10.12 -13.24 5.89
C ARG A 51 -9.12 -12.56 4.96
N THR A 52 -7.85 -12.92 5.11
CA THR A 52 -6.78 -12.48 4.20
C THR A 52 -6.68 -13.41 3.01
N LEU A 53 -6.10 -12.92 1.92
CA LEU A 53 -5.74 -13.77 0.79
C LEU A 53 -4.63 -14.75 1.19
N THR A 54 -4.69 -15.96 0.65
CA THR A 54 -3.60 -16.93 0.79
C THR A 54 -2.44 -16.55 -0.13
N PRO A 55 -1.22 -17.04 0.12
CA PRO A 55 -0.07 -16.81 -0.77
C PRO A 55 -0.36 -17.19 -2.23
N GLU A 56 -1.12 -18.26 -2.46
CA GLU A 56 -1.47 -18.75 -3.80
C GLU A 56 -2.42 -17.77 -4.52
N GLN A 57 -3.39 -17.21 -3.79
CA GLN A 57 -4.31 -16.20 -4.32
C GLN A 57 -3.59 -14.89 -4.65
N ILE A 58 -2.60 -14.51 -3.83
CA ILE A 58 -1.73 -13.36 -4.11
C ILE A 58 -0.92 -13.62 -5.38
N ALA A 59 -0.33 -14.81 -5.53
CA ALA A 59 0.42 -15.18 -6.72
C ALA A 59 -0.44 -15.17 -8.00
N GLU A 60 -1.69 -15.65 -7.92
CA GLU A 60 -2.64 -15.59 -9.03
C GLU A 60 -2.95 -14.14 -9.42
N LEU A 61 -3.17 -13.26 -8.45
CA LEU A 61 -3.40 -11.84 -8.70
C LEU A 61 -2.18 -11.17 -9.34
N GLU A 62 -0.97 -11.44 -8.84
CA GLU A 62 0.27 -10.88 -9.41
C GLU A 62 0.52 -11.38 -10.84
N ALA A 63 0.17 -12.63 -11.15
CA ALA A 63 0.26 -13.17 -12.50
C ALA A 63 -0.78 -12.56 -13.45
N LYS A 64 -2.00 -12.31 -12.95
CA LYS A 64 -3.10 -11.73 -13.74
C LYS A 64 -2.96 -10.22 -13.95
N PHE A 65 -2.37 -9.51 -12.99
CA PHE A 65 -2.17 -8.07 -12.98
C PHE A 65 -0.70 -7.74 -12.69
N PRO A 66 0.20 -7.94 -13.67
CA PRO A 66 1.63 -7.65 -13.51
C PRO A 66 1.85 -6.16 -13.21
N ARG A 67 2.78 -5.86 -12.30
CA ARG A 67 3.20 -4.48 -11.97
C ARG A 67 4.14 -3.94 -13.06
N ASP A 68 3.85 -2.75 -13.59
CA ASP A 68 4.68 -2.00 -14.58
C ASP A 68 5.86 -1.21 -13.98
#